data_AF-A0A1G9U6Z0-F1
#
_entry.id   AF-A0A1G9U6Z0-F1
#
_cell.length_a   1.000
_cell.length_b   1.000
_cell.length_c   1.000
_cell.angle_alpha   90.00
_cell.angle_beta   90.00
_cell.angle_gamma   90.00
#
_symmetry.space_group_name_H-M   'P 1'
#
loop_
_entity.id
_entity.type
_entity.pdbx_description
1 polymer ?
#
loop_
_entity_poly.entity_id
_entity_poly.type
_entity_poly.pdbx_seq_one_letter_code
_entity_poly.pdbx_strand_id
1 'polypeptide(L)' 'MHKIQNENTLAIEYLTKCTKIISELGNSDILAGLYLDLGQLYSDISKEKELEYYQKGVALYKQLEIIK' A
#
# COMPACT_ATOMS: atom_id res chain seq x y z
N MET A 1 -17.10 -15.00 9.14
CA MET A 1 -15.63 -15.03 9.00
C MET A 1 -15.12 -15.20 7.55
N HIS A 2 -15.92 -15.56 6.54
CA HIS A 2 -15.39 -15.84 5.17
C HIS A 2 -15.48 -14.69 4.15
N LYS A 3 -16.31 -13.65 4.37
CA LYS A 3 -16.44 -12.54 3.40
C LYS A 3 -15.23 -11.59 3.38
N ILE A 4 -14.73 -11.26 4.57
CA ILE A 4 -13.68 -10.25 4.76
C ILE A 4 -12.36 -10.67 4.10
N GLN A 5 -11.96 -11.94 4.20
CA GLN A 5 -10.73 -12.43 3.56
C GLN A 5 -10.80 -12.39 2.03
N ASN A 6 -11.98 -12.61 1.46
CA ASN A 6 -12.18 -12.56 0.01
C ASN A 6 -12.17 -11.11 -0.51
N GLU A 7 -12.77 -10.18 0.23
CA GLU A 7 -12.77 -8.75 -0.10
C GLU A 7 -11.37 -8.12 0.06
N ASN A 8 -10.60 -8.50 1.08
CA ASN A 8 -9.23 -8.04 1.28
C ASN A 8 -8.30 -8.49 0.14
N THR A 9 -8.44 -9.73 -0.34
CA THR A 9 -7.63 -10.23 -1.46
C THR A 9 -7.90 -9.45 -2.74
N LEU A 10 -9.17 -9.15 -3.01
CA LEU A 10 -9.58 -8.36 -4.16
C LEU A 10 -9.06 -6.90 -4.05
N ALA A 11 -9.17 -6.30 -2.87
CA ALA A 11 -8.64 -4.97 -2.60
C ALA A 11 -7.13 -4.89 -2.84
N ILE A 12 -6.37 -5.87 -2.37
CA ILE A 12 -4.93 -5.98 -2.60
C ILE A 12 -4.61 -6.07 -4.10
N GLU A 13 -5.36 -6.88 -4.86
CA GLU A 13 -5.15 -6.98 -6.31
C GLU A 13 -5.40 -5.65 -7.03
N TYR A 14 -6.49 -4.95 -6.71
CA TYR A 14 -6.80 -3.65 -7.30
C TYR A 14 -5.75 -2.60 -6.92
N LEU A 15 -5.38 -2.52 -5.64
CA LEU A 15 -4.36 -1.59 -5.18
C LEU A 15 -3.00 -1.86 -5.81
N THR A 16 -2.64 -3.13 -6.01
CA THR A 16 -1.39 -3.54 -6.70
C THR A 16 -1.38 -3.08 -8.17
N LYS A 17 -2.52 -3.18 -8.86
CA LYS A 17 -2.66 -2.65 -10.22
C LYS A 17 -2.55 -1.13 -10.23
N CYS A 18 -3.20 -0.44 -9.30
CA CYS A 18 -3.09 1.00 -9.16
C CYS A 18 -1.65 1.44 -8.86
N THR A 19 -0.93 0.78 -7.94
CA THR A 19 0.47 1.11 -7.62
C THR A 19 1.35 1.02 -8.86
N LYS A 20 1.15 0.00 -9.71
CA LYS A 20 1.90 -0.13 -10.96
C LYS A 20 1.64 1.03 -11.92
N ILE A 21 0.38 1.38 -12.14
CA ILE A 21 -0.01 2.50 -13.01
C ILE A 21 0.55 3.82 -12.48
N ILE A 22 0.42 4.08 -11.18
CA ILE A 22 0.89 5.30 -10.52
C ILE A 22 2.42 5.37 -10.53
N SER A 23 3.10 4.23 -10.39
CA SER A 23 4.57 4.14 -10.52
C SER A 23 5.03 4.48 -11.94
N GLU A 24 4.29 4.09 -12.98
CA GLU A 24 4.58 4.47 -14.37
C GLU A 24 4.28 5.96 -14.64
N LEU A 25 3.29 6.53 -13.96
CA LEU A 25 2.96 7.96 -14.01
C LEU A 25 3.95 8.83 -13.22
N GLY A 26 4.86 8.23 -12.44
CA GLY A 26 5.84 8.94 -11.61
C GLY A 26 5.24 9.71 -10.43
N ASN A 27 3.98 9.44 -10.07
CA ASN A 27 3.28 10.18 -9.03
C ASN A 27 3.51 9.53 -7.66
N SER A 28 4.62 9.90 -7.04
CA SER A 28 5.11 9.28 -5.80
C SER A 28 4.21 9.55 -4.59
N ASP A 29 3.46 10.66 -4.58
CA ASP A 29 2.49 11.01 -3.52
C ASP A 29 1.38 9.97 -3.41
N ILE A 30 0.75 9.70 -4.56
CA ILE A 30 -0.33 8.70 -4.65
C ILE A 30 0.25 7.29 -4.39
N LEU A 31 1.47 7.04 -4.84
CA LEU A 31 2.16 5.77 -4.62
C LEU A 31 2.38 5.50 -3.13
N ALA A 32 2.78 6.53 -2.37
CA ALA A 32 3.00 6.45 -0.94
C ALA A 32 1.69 6.11 -0.20
N GLY A 33 0.58 6.79 -0.55
CA GLY A 33 -0.74 6.50 -0.01
C GLY A 33 -1.18 5.06 -0.27
N LEU A 34 -1.05 4.59 -1.52
CA LEU A 34 -1.38 3.21 -1.90
C LEU A 34 -0.60 2.15 -1.12
N TYR A 35 0.67 2.44 -0.78
CA TYR A 35 1.45 1.55 0.07
C TYR A 35 0.96 1.51 1.53
N LEU A 36 0.47 2.63 2.08
CA LEU A 36 -0.16 2.64 3.40
C LEU A 36 -1.47 1.84 3.40
N ASP A 37 -2.29 2.00 2.36
CA ASP A 37 -3.53 1.23 2.20
C ASP A 37 -3.26 -0.28 2.10
N LEU A 38 -2.23 -0.67 1.34
CA LEU A 38 -1.77 -2.07 1.28
C LEU A 38 -1.31 -2.56 2.66
N GLY A 39 -0.51 -1.76 3.38
CA GLY A 39 -0.08 -2.08 4.75
C GLY A 39 -1.28 -2.37 5.66
N GLN A 40 -2.29 -1.51 5.63
CA GLN A 40 -3.51 -1.66 6.42
C GLN A 40 -4.28 -2.94 6.08
N LEU A 41 -4.38 -3.30 4.80
CA LEU A 41 -5.03 -4.54 4.35
C LEU A 41 -4.23 -5.79 4.74
N TYR A 42 -2.91 -5.70 4.73
CA TYR A 42 -2.05 -6.79 5.18
C TYR A 42 -1.98 -6.92 6.70
N SER A 43 -2.43 -5.93 7.48
CA SER A 43 -2.48 -5.99 8.95
C SER A 43 -3.24 -7.21 9.47
N ASP A 44 -4.34 -7.59 8.79
CA ASP A 44 -5.16 -8.76 9.15
C ASP A 44 -4.64 -10.09 8.54
N ILE A 45 -3.69 -10.01 7.61
CA ILE A 45 -3.18 -11.18 6.85
C ILE A 45 -1.78 -11.59 7.32
N SER A 46 -0.85 -10.64 7.41
CA SER A 46 0.56 -10.86 7.76
C SER A 46 1.22 -9.57 8.21
N LYS A 47 1.69 -9.56 9.46
CA LYS A 47 2.44 -8.45 10.06
C LYS A 47 3.75 -8.13 9.34
N GLU A 48 4.40 -9.13 8.74
CA GLU A 48 5.62 -8.91 7.97
C GLU A 48 5.34 -8.07 6.72
N LYS A 49 4.29 -8.43 5.97
CA LYS A 49 3.89 -7.68 4.79
C LYS A 49 3.36 -6.29 5.15
N GLU A 50 2.55 -6.20 6.19
CA GLU A 50 2.09 -4.93 6.76
C GLU A 50 3.28 -3.98 6.98
N LEU A 51 4.30 -4.42 7.72
CA LEU A 51 5.47 -3.62 8.04
C LEU A 51 6.25 -3.23 6.77
N GLU A 52 6.43 -4.15 5.83
CA GLU A 52 7.12 -3.89 4.57
C GLU A 52 6.42 -2.78 3.75
N TYR A 53 5.10 -2.86 3.63
CA TYR A 53 4.32 -1.87 2.87
C TYR A 53 4.27 -0.52 3.58
N TYR A 54 4.12 -0.49 4.91
CA TYR A 54 4.23 0.75 5.67
C TYR A 54 5.61 1.39 5.53
N GLN A 55 6.70 0.61 5.60
CA GLN A 55 8.04 1.14 5.40
C GLN A 55 8.23 1.73 3.99
N LYS A 56 7.72 1.06 2.95
CA LYS A 56 7.74 1.58 1.58
C LYS A 56 6.99 2.90 1.45
N GLY A 57 5.77 2.97 1.99
CA GLY A 57 4.95 4.19 1.98
C GLY A 57 5.62 5.34 2.72
N VAL A 58 6.12 5.09 3.95
CA VAL A 58 6.83 6.09 4.75
C VAL A 58 8.12 6.55 4.09
N ALA A 59 8.89 5.64 3.48
CA ALA A 59 10.11 5.99 2.76
C ALA A 59 9.83 6.93 1.59
N LEU A 60 8.75 6.68 0.82
CA LEU A 60 8.32 7.55 -0.27
C LEU A 60 7.84 8.92 0.24
N TYR A 61 7.00 8.94 1.27
CA TYR A 61 6.57 10.19 1.89
C TYR A 61 7.75 11.02 2.44
N LYS A 62 8.78 10.36 2.97
CA LYS A 62 10.02 11.00 3.40
C LYS A 62 10.84 11.52 2.21
N GLN A 63 10.90 10.79 1.11
CA GLN A 63 11.54 11.27 -0.13
C GLN A 63 10.83 12.48 -0.74
N LEU A 64 9.51 12.58 -0.53
CA LEU A 64 8.69 13.71 -0.97
C LEU A 64 8.74 14.91 -0.02
N GLU A 65 9.52 14.82 1.06
CA GLU A 65 9.62 15.85 2.12
C GLU A 65 8.27 16.19 2.80
N ILE A 66 7.27 15.32 2.66
CA ILE A 66 5.91 15.50 3.20
C ILE A 66 5.89 15.27 4.71
N ILE A 67 6.75 14.38 5.19
CA ILE A 67 6.99 14.13 6.62
C ILE A 67 8.45 14.44 6.92
N LYS A 68 8.66 15.34 7.88
CA LYS A 68 9.93 15.91 8.29
C LYS A 68 10.42 15.30 9.59
#